data_AF-K5ZH78-F1
#
_entry.id   AF-K5ZH78-F1
#
_cell.length_a   1.000
_cell.length_b   1.000
_cell.length_c   1.000
_cell.angle_alpha   90.00
_cell.angle_beta   90.00
_cell.angle_gamma   90.00
#
_symmetry.space_group_name_H-M   'P 1'
#
loop_
_entity.id
_entity.type
_entity.pdbx_description
1 polymer ?
#
loop_
_entity_poly.entity_id
_entity_poly.type
_entity_poly.pdbx_seq_one_letter_code
_entity_poly.pdbx_strand_id
1 'polypeptide(L)'
;MAKQPRGIRNNNPGNIRNSERNDWNGEVSKADKKDQAFEEFKTMADGVRAMMLLLQKYQRSYNLHTVKELVERWAPRNENNTAAYVRTVCKEMQMPECCGLDLTDKGTMCALVDAMCYVENGVHIDMADIEAGWEKM
;
A
#
# COMPACT_ATOMS: atom_id res chain seq x y z
N MET A 1 8.50 -10.32 -23.39
CA MET A 1 8.18 -10.45 -21.96
C MET A 1 7.68 -9.09 -21.47
N ALA A 2 6.56 -9.03 -20.77
CA ALA A 2 6.06 -7.77 -20.22
C ALA A 2 7.02 -7.27 -19.13
N LYS A 3 7.40 -5.99 -19.18
CA LYS A 3 8.24 -5.36 -18.16
C LYS A 3 7.44 -5.30 -16.85
N GLN A 4 7.99 -5.82 -15.75
CA GLN A 4 7.34 -5.76 -14.44
C GLN A 4 6.95 -4.30 -14.08
N PRO A 5 5.83 -4.07 -13.38
CA PRO A 5 5.42 -2.74 -12.91
C PRO A 5 6.50 -2.05 -12.05
N ARG A 6 6.49 -0.71 -12.01
CA ARG A 6 7.49 0.06 -11.23
C ARG A 6 7.48 -0.31 -9.75
N GLY A 7 6.30 -0.38 -9.12
CA GLY A 7 6.19 -0.69 -7.70
C GLY A 7 6.85 -2.02 -7.36
N ILE A 8 6.63 -3.04 -8.20
CA ILE A 8 7.26 -4.35 -8.05
C ILE A 8 8.78 -4.28 -8.19
N ARG A 9 9.30 -3.58 -9.20
CA ARG A 9 10.76 -3.43 -9.40
C ARG A 9 11.46 -2.67 -8.27
N ASN A 10 10.73 -1.76 -7.62
CA ASN A 10 11.23 -0.92 -6.53
C ASN A 10 11.02 -1.56 -5.15
N ASN A 11 10.43 -2.76 -5.07
CA ASN A 11 9.89 -3.34 -3.84
C ASN A 11 8.97 -2.37 -3.07
N ASN A 12 8.31 -1.46 -3.78
CA ASN A 12 7.43 -0.42 -3.28
C ASN A 12 6.05 -0.59 -3.93
N PRO A 13 5.29 -1.63 -3.53
CA PRO A 13 4.08 -1.99 -4.24
C PRO A 13 2.98 -0.95 -4.13
N GLY A 14 3.00 -0.12 -3.10
CA GLY A 14 2.06 0.98 -2.93
C GLY A 14 2.41 2.24 -3.72
N ASN A 15 3.50 2.26 -4.49
CA ASN A 15 4.03 3.47 -5.15
C ASN A 15 4.15 4.67 -4.17
N ILE A 16 4.66 4.42 -2.96
CA ILE A 16 4.89 5.49 -1.96
C ILE A 16 5.94 6.46 -2.53
N ARG A 17 5.62 7.76 -2.51
CA ARG A 17 6.53 8.82 -2.99
C ARG A 17 7.62 9.12 -1.97
N ASN A 18 8.79 9.52 -2.46
CA ASN A 18 9.90 9.98 -1.63
C ASN A 18 9.46 11.14 -0.72
N SER A 19 9.82 11.06 0.56
CA SER A 19 9.55 12.14 1.52
C SER A 19 10.65 12.20 2.57
N GLU A 20 11.25 13.38 2.75
CA GLU A 20 12.29 13.63 3.78
C GLU A 20 11.77 13.47 5.22
N ARG A 21 10.45 13.36 5.40
CA ARG A 21 9.80 13.13 6.69
C ARG A 21 9.64 11.65 7.04
N ASN A 22 9.89 10.77 6.07
CA ASN A 22 9.80 9.33 6.27
C ASN A 22 11.21 8.78 6.51
N ASP A 23 11.33 7.87 7.46
CA ASP A 23 12.55 7.10 7.70
C ASP A 23 12.12 5.63 7.82
N TRP A 24 12.09 4.93 6.69
CA TRP A 24 11.56 3.57 6.65
C TRP A 24 12.66 2.54 6.94
N ASN A 25 12.42 1.66 7.92
CA ASN A 25 13.27 0.47 8.04
C ASN A 25 13.21 -0.34 6.74
N GLY A 26 14.38 -0.60 6.15
CA GLY A 26 14.50 -1.34 4.89
C GLY A 26 14.51 -0.44 3.65
N GLU A 27 14.44 0.88 3.77
CA GLU A 27 14.62 1.82 2.65
C GLU A 27 16.02 1.67 2.03
N VAL A 28 16.08 1.77 0.71
CA VAL A 28 17.33 1.92 -0.05
C VAL A 28 17.85 3.33 0.17
N SER A 29 19.16 3.46 0.40
CA SER A 29 19.78 4.76 0.66
C SER A 29 19.53 5.72 -0.52
N LYS A 30 19.38 7.02 -0.23
CA LYS A 30 19.15 8.03 -1.27
C LYS A 30 20.21 8.02 -2.39
N ALA A 31 21.45 7.65 -2.06
CA ALA A 31 22.54 7.54 -3.03
C ALA A 31 22.38 6.34 -3.97
N ASP A 32 21.69 5.28 -3.53
CA ASP A 32 21.53 4.03 -4.27
C ASP A 32 20.15 3.91 -4.97
N LYS A 33 19.22 4.85 -4.71
CA LYS A 33 17.92 4.89 -5.37
C LYS A 33 18.05 5.11 -6.88
N LYS A 34 17.34 4.29 -7.63
CA LYS A 34 17.22 4.36 -9.09
C LYS A 34 16.06 5.26 -9.51
N ASP A 35 15.02 5.35 -8.67
CA ASP A 35 13.85 6.19 -8.82
C ASP A 35 13.92 7.39 -7.85
N GLN A 36 13.99 8.58 -8.43
CA GLN A 36 14.11 9.82 -7.66
C GLN A 36 12.75 10.33 -7.16
N ALA A 37 11.63 9.79 -7.64
CA ALA A 37 10.29 10.21 -7.27
C ALA A 37 9.62 9.28 -6.23
N PHE A 38 9.99 8.01 -6.23
CA PHE A 38 9.37 6.98 -5.37
C PHE A 38 10.35 6.33 -4.43
N GLU A 39 9.83 5.87 -3.29
CA GLU A 39 10.60 5.07 -2.34
C GLU A 39 11.05 3.76 -3.00
N GLU A 40 12.19 3.25 -2.56
CA GLU A 40 12.71 1.93 -2.91
C GLU A 40 13.06 1.19 -1.63
N PHE A 41 12.73 -0.10 -1.60
CA PHE A 41 12.97 -0.94 -0.43
C PHE A 41 13.89 -2.11 -0.77
N LYS A 42 14.63 -2.58 0.23
CA LYS A 42 15.53 -3.73 0.09
C LYS A 42 14.77 -5.02 -0.21
N THR A 43 13.56 -5.17 0.35
CA THR A 43 12.70 -6.34 0.14
C THR A 43 11.24 -5.92 -0.06
N MET A 44 10.44 -6.75 -0.73
CA MET A 44 9.00 -6.52 -0.93
C MET A 44 8.27 -6.36 0.41
N ALA A 45 8.60 -7.21 1.39
CA ALA A 45 8.05 -7.16 2.74
C ALA A 45 8.31 -5.80 3.44
N ASP A 46 9.46 -5.16 3.21
CA ASP A 46 9.74 -3.84 3.79
C ASP A 46 8.84 -2.75 3.18
N GLY A 47 8.57 -2.82 1.88
CA GLY A 47 7.63 -1.91 1.20
C GLY A 47 6.17 -2.16 1.59
N VAL A 48 5.76 -3.42 1.73
CA VAL A 48 4.43 -3.78 2.24
C VAL A 48 4.25 -3.25 3.66
N ARG A 49 5.25 -3.46 4.55
CA ARG A 49 5.22 -2.90 5.90
C ARG A 49 5.04 -1.37 5.90
N ALA A 50 5.72 -0.65 5.00
CA ALA A 50 5.56 0.79 4.89
C ALA A 50 4.12 1.19 4.53
N MET A 51 3.46 0.45 3.63
CA MET A 51 2.03 0.64 3.34
C MET A 51 1.17 0.40 4.59
N MET A 52 1.38 -0.70 5.30
CA MET A 52 0.60 -1.05 6.48
C MET A 52 0.74 0.00 7.59
N LEU A 53 1.95 0.51 7.84
CA LEU A 53 2.19 1.58 8.81
C LEU A 53 1.47 2.88 8.44
N LEU A 54 1.46 3.24 7.15
CA LEU A 54 0.71 4.41 6.67
C LEU A 54 -0.79 4.24 6.86
N LEU A 55 -1.34 3.07 6.51
CA LEU A 55 -2.77 2.78 6.67
C LEU A 55 -3.19 2.76 8.14
N GLN A 56 -2.41 2.13 9.03
CA GLN A 56 -2.68 2.21 10.48
C GLN A 56 -2.60 3.64 11.01
N LYS A 57 -1.62 4.43 10.54
CA LYS A 57 -1.52 5.85 10.89
C LYS A 57 -2.76 6.62 10.42
N TYR A 58 -3.29 6.31 9.24
CA TYR A 58 -4.52 6.92 8.75
C TYR A 58 -5.71 6.61 9.66
N GLN A 59 -5.91 5.35 10.03
CA GLN A 59 -6.97 4.97 10.94
C GLN A 59 -6.81 5.63 12.32
N ARG A 60 -5.60 5.61 12.90
CA ARG A 60 -5.37 6.12 14.27
C ARG A 60 -5.35 7.65 14.36
N SER A 61 -4.67 8.34 13.44
CA SER A 61 -4.47 9.79 13.52
C SER A 61 -5.57 10.60 12.87
N TYR A 62 -6.28 10.03 11.89
CA TYR A 62 -7.34 10.72 11.14
C TYR A 62 -8.72 10.08 11.33
N ASN A 63 -8.83 9.02 12.14
CA ASN A 63 -10.08 8.34 12.45
C ASN A 63 -10.82 7.84 11.18
N LEU A 64 -10.06 7.33 10.21
CA LEU A 64 -10.58 6.81 8.93
C LEU A 64 -10.77 5.29 9.04
N HIS A 65 -12.00 4.82 8.88
CA HIS A 65 -12.34 3.41 9.15
C HIS A 65 -12.91 2.68 7.94
N THR A 66 -13.19 3.36 6.83
CA THR A 66 -13.74 2.71 5.63
C THR A 66 -12.71 2.61 4.51
N VAL A 67 -12.91 1.66 3.59
CA VAL A 67 -12.11 1.56 2.35
C VAL A 67 -12.08 2.91 1.64
N LYS A 68 -13.25 3.56 1.51
CA LYS A 68 -13.37 4.85 0.82
C LYS A 68 -12.47 5.91 1.44
N GLU A 69 -12.52 6.10 2.75
CA GLU A 69 -11.75 7.12 3.45
C GLU A 69 -10.23 6.86 3.36
N LEU A 70 -9.82 5.61 3.58
CA LEU A 70 -8.42 5.21 3.51
C LEU A 70 -7.86 5.40 2.09
N VAL A 71 -8.60 4.98 1.07
CA VAL A 71 -8.19 5.11 -0.34
C VAL A 71 -8.25 6.56 -0.82
N GLU A 72 -9.23 7.37 -0.39
CA GLU A 72 -9.27 8.81 -0.71
C GLU A 72 -8.08 9.57 -0.11
N ARG A 73 -7.57 9.11 1.03
CA ARG A 73 -6.35 9.65 1.63
C ARG A 73 -5.09 9.16 0.91
N TRP A 74 -5.07 7.88 0.51
CA TRP A 74 -3.95 7.23 -0.18
C TRP A 74 -3.74 7.78 -1.60
N ALA A 75 -4.82 7.83 -2.39
CA ALA A 75 -4.84 8.20 -3.80
C ALA A 75 -5.89 9.30 -4.05
N PRO A 76 -5.57 10.57 -3.74
CA PRO A 76 -6.52 11.67 -3.87
C PRO A 76 -6.98 11.91 -5.31
N ARG A 77 -8.19 12.44 -5.46
CA ARG A 77 -8.93 12.58 -6.72
C ARG A 77 -8.31 13.54 -7.74
N ASN A 78 -7.38 14.40 -7.33
CA ASN A 78 -6.69 15.33 -8.21
C ASN A 78 -5.86 14.61 -9.28
N GLU A 79 -5.36 13.41 -8.96
CA GLU A 79 -4.48 12.61 -9.82
C GLU A 79 -5.09 11.24 -10.19
N ASN A 80 -6.15 10.81 -9.50
CA ASN A 80 -6.65 9.43 -9.58
C ASN A 80 -8.16 9.35 -9.75
N ASN A 81 -8.63 8.29 -10.41
CA ASN A 81 -10.04 7.89 -10.36
C ASN A 81 -10.32 7.11 -9.07
N THR A 82 -10.38 7.83 -7.95
CA THR A 82 -10.54 7.23 -6.62
C THR A 82 -11.82 6.40 -6.50
N ALA A 83 -12.89 6.76 -7.21
CA ALA A 83 -14.13 5.97 -7.21
C ALA A 83 -13.93 4.60 -7.86
N ALA A 84 -13.15 4.52 -8.94
CA ALA A 84 -12.78 3.23 -9.53
C ALA A 84 -11.87 2.42 -8.59
N TYR A 85 -10.93 3.08 -7.92
CA TYR A 85 -10.05 2.46 -6.93
C TYR A 85 -10.86 1.80 -5.81
N VAL A 86 -11.75 2.55 -5.15
CA VAL A 86 -12.58 2.05 -4.05
C VAL A 86 -13.43 0.86 -4.50
N ARG A 87 -14.08 0.94 -5.67
CA ARG A 87 -14.88 -0.18 -6.21
C ARG A 87 -14.04 -1.44 -6.43
N THR A 88 -12.83 -1.31 -6.98
CA THR A 88 -11.95 -2.46 -7.18
C THR A 88 -11.54 -3.05 -5.84
N VAL A 89 -11.10 -2.23 -4.88
CA VAL A 89 -10.68 -2.73 -3.55
C VAL A 89 -11.83 -3.43 -2.83
N CYS A 90 -13.02 -2.84 -2.80
CA CYS A 90 -14.20 -3.46 -2.20
C CYS A 90 -14.59 -4.78 -2.88
N LYS A 91 -14.44 -4.87 -4.20
CA LYS A 91 -14.69 -6.10 -4.95
C LYS A 91 -13.67 -7.19 -4.59
N GLU A 92 -12.38 -6.87 -4.55
CA GLU A 92 -11.32 -7.82 -4.19
C GLU A 92 -11.48 -8.32 -2.75
N MET A 93 -11.81 -7.41 -1.83
CA MET A 93 -12.07 -7.77 -0.42
C MET A 93 -13.42 -8.45 -0.19
N GLN A 94 -14.32 -8.48 -1.20
CA GLN A 94 -15.70 -8.95 -1.07
C GLN A 94 -16.49 -8.23 0.05
N MET A 95 -16.21 -6.94 0.27
CA MET A 95 -16.80 -6.12 1.33
C MET A 95 -17.54 -4.89 0.77
N PRO A 96 -18.65 -4.46 1.40
CA PRO A 96 -19.30 -3.20 1.03
C PRO A 96 -18.41 -1.98 1.30
N GLU A 97 -18.57 -0.90 0.51
CA GLU A 97 -17.78 0.34 0.62
C GLU A 97 -17.90 1.04 1.99
N CYS A 98 -19.03 0.86 2.68
CA CYS A 98 -19.31 1.46 3.98
C CYS A 98 -18.92 0.56 5.17
N CYS A 99 -18.34 -0.61 4.93
CA CYS A 99 -17.93 -1.50 6.01
C CYS A 99 -16.75 -0.89 6.76
N GLY A 100 -16.85 -0.85 8.09
CA GLY A 100 -15.74 -0.47 8.96
C GLY A 100 -14.66 -1.55 8.93
N LEU A 101 -13.42 -1.13 8.77
CA LEU A 101 -12.23 -1.96 8.79
C LEU A 101 -11.50 -1.80 10.12
N ASP A 102 -11.07 -2.92 10.69
CA ASP A 102 -10.11 -2.95 11.79
C ASP A 102 -8.74 -3.32 11.24
N LEU A 103 -7.85 -2.34 11.06
CA LEU A 103 -6.49 -2.59 10.57
C LEU A 103 -5.54 -3.12 11.64
N THR A 104 -6.04 -3.42 12.85
CA THR A 104 -5.31 -4.21 13.85
C THR A 104 -5.54 -5.71 13.67
N ASP A 105 -6.56 -6.10 12.91
CA ASP A 105 -6.75 -7.47 12.46
C ASP A 105 -5.85 -7.77 11.26
N LYS A 106 -5.02 -8.82 11.40
CA LYS A 106 -4.06 -9.24 10.36
C LYS A 106 -4.76 -9.57 9.04
N GLY A 107 -5.87 -10.30 9.09
CA GLY A 107 -6.60 -10.72 7.89
C GLY A 107 -7.12 -9.53 7.10
N THR A 108 -7.74 -8.58 7.80
CA THR A 108 -8.28 -7.34 7.22
C THR A 108 -7.19 -6.47 6.61
N MET A 109 -6.06 -6.29 7.31
CA MET A 109 -4.92 -5.52 6.79
C MET A 109 -4.33 -6.19 5.55
N CYS A 110 -4.05 -7.49 5.59
CA CYS A 110 -3.46 -8.21 4.46
C CYS A 110 -4.38 -8.17 3.23
N ALA A 111 -5.69 -8.39 3.41
CA ALA A 111 -6.67 -8.31 2.33
C ALA A 111 -6.74 -6.91 1.70
N LEU A 112 -6.74 -5.86 2.53
CA LEU A 112 -6.72 -4.48 2.03
C LEU A 112 -5.44 -4.17 1.24
N VAL A 113 -4.28 -4.55 1.77
CA VAL A 113 -2.99 -4.31 1.11
C VAL A 113 -2.91 -5.05 -0.21
N ASP A 114 -3.29 -6.33 -0.26
CA ASP A 114 -3.28 -7.10 -1.51
C ASP A 114 -4.15 -6.43 -2.59
N ALA A 115 -5.38 -6.06 -2.22
CA ALA A 115 -6.31 -5.38 -3.12
C ALA A 115 -5.77 -4.03 -3.64
N MET A 116 -5.14 -3.24 -2.77
CA MET A 116 -4.50 -1.98 -3.17
C MET A 116 -3.29 -2.22 -4.09
N CYS A 117 -2.46 -3.22 -3.78
CA CYS A 117 -1.32 -3.59 -4.62
C CYS A 117 -1.73 -4.00 -6.03
N TYR A 118 -2.85 -4.72 -6.16
CA TYR A 118 -3.44 -5.06 -7.44
C TYR A 118 -3.87 -3.82 -8.23
N VAL A 119 -4.49 -2.83 -7.59
CA VAL A 119 -4.84 -1.56 -8.26
C VAL A 119 -3.60 -0.80 -8.72
N GLU A 120 -2.55 -0.75 -7.88
CA GLU A 120 -1.32 0.00 -8.16
C GLU A 120 -0.45 -0.62 -9.28
N ASN A 121 -0.44 -1.95 -9.39
CA ASN A 121 0.50 -2.67 -10.25
C ASN A 121 -0.19 -3.48 -11.34
N GLY A 122 -1.50 -3.68 -11.27
CA GLY A 122 -2.25 -4.59 -12.15
C GLY A 122 -1.99 -6.07 -11.88
N VAL A 123 -1.26 -6.40 -10.81
CA VAL A 123 -0.92 -7.77 -10.39
C VAL A 123 -0.92 -7.86 -8.87
N HIS A 124 -1.33 -9.02 -8.35
CA HIS A 124 -1.21 -9.33 -6.93
C HIS A 124 0.25 -9.60 -6.55
N ILE A 125 0.55 -9.44 -5.27
CA ILE A 125 1.84 -9.79 -4.70
C ILE A 125 1.69 -11.15 -4.04
N ASP A 126 2.80 -11.87 -3.89
CA ASP A 126 2.79 -13.09 -3.11
C ASP A 126 2.30 -12.80 -1.69
N MET A 127 1.28 -13.53 -1.25
CA MET A 127 0.73 -13.37 0.10
C MET A 127 1.80 -13.59 1.17
N ALA A 128 2.82 -14.42 0.89
CA ALA A 128 3.95 -14.61 1.79
C ALA A 128 4.73 -13.32 2.05
N ASP A 129 4.91 -12.46 1.05
CA ASP A 129 5.55 -11.15 1.22
C ASP A 129 4.66 -10.18 2.01
N ILE A 130 3.34 -10.27 1.82
CA ILE A 130 2.37 -9.45 2.55
C ILE A 130 2.37 -9.83 4.03
N GLU A 131 2.28 -11.11 4.33
CA GLU A 131 2.37 -11.64 5.69
C GLU A 131 3.72 -11.34 6.33
N ALA A 132 4.83 -11.46 5.59
CA ALA A 132 6.15 -11.07 6.08
C ALA A 132 6.24 -9.58 6.40
N GLY A 133 5.55 -8.72 5.63
CA GLY A 133 5.41 -7.30 5.94
C GLY A 133 4.65 -7.07 7.25
N TRP A 134 3.59 -7.84 7.49
CA TRP A 134 2.85 -7.81 8.75
C TRP A 134 3.72 -8.21 9.96
N GLU A 135 4.49 -9.30 9.85
CA GLU A 135 5.37 -9.76 10.94
C GLU A 135 6.50 -8.77 11.27
N LYS A 136 6.75 -7.78 10.40
CA LYS A 136 7.73 -6.71 10.61
C LYS A 136 7.11 -5.41 11.18
N MET A 137 5.79 -5.35 11.35
CA MET A 137 5.09 -4.19 11.92
C MET A 137 5.49 -3.93 13.38
#